data_AF-A0A1G6WQJ6-F1
#
_entry.id   AF-A0A1G6WQJ6-F1
#
_cell.length_a   1.000
_cell.length_b   1.000
_cell.length_c   1.000
_cell.angle_alpha   90.00
_cell.angle_beta   90.00
_cell.angle_gamma   90.00
#
_symmetry.space_group_name_H-M   'P 1'
#
loop_
_entity.id
_entity.type
_entity.pdbx_description
1 polymer ?
#
loop_
_entity_poly.entity_id
_entity_poly.type
_entity_poly.pdbx_seq_one_letter_code
_entity_poly.pdbx_strand_id
1 'polypeptide(L)'
;MNPLLIGGLGTTELLIILAVLVLLFGATKLPELARGSGRALRIFKAETRELMDGDDDTVDTGRAADVPQPRPRVEPVAAPDPRP
;
A
#
# COMPACT_ATOMS: atom_id res chain seq x y z
N MET A 1 33.25 -16.02 -13.68
CA MET A 1 33.14 -16.91 -12.50
C MET A 1 32.40 -16.13 -11.44
N ASN A 2 31.08 -16.27 -11.39
CA ASN A 2 30.24 -15.38 -10.59
C ASN A 2 30.25 -15.87 -9.14
N PRO A 3 30.57 -15.02 -8.15
CA PRO A 3 30.67 -15.40 -6.75
C PRO A 3 29.27 -15.47 -6.11
N LEU A 4 28.41 -16.33 -6.67
CA LEU A 4 26.96 -16.36 -6.40
C LEU A 4 26.57 -17.14 -5.13
N LEU A 5 27.52 -17.76 -4.43
CA LEU A 5 27.19 -18.81 -3.45
C LEU A 5 27.82 -18.68 -2.06
N ILE A 6 28.58 -17.62 -1.76
CA ILE A 6 29.30 -17.54 -0.48
C ILE A 6 29.13 -16.15 0.15
N GLY A 7 28.04 -15.92 0.88
CA GLY A 7 28.03 -14.84 1.88
C GLY A 7 26.71 -14.13 2.17
N GLY A 8 25.71 -14.20 1.30
CA GLY A 8 24.43 -13.55 1.55
C GLY A 8 23.65 -13.41 0.27
N LEU A 9 22.32 -13.50 0.37
CA LEU A 9 21.41 -13.21 -0.72
C LEU A 9 21.78 -11.83 -1.29
N GLY A 10 22.41 -11.81 -2.46
CA GLY A 10 22.79 -10.58 -3.12
C GLY A 10 21.53 -9.84 -3.57
N THR A 11 21.68 -8.54 -3.84
CA THR A 11 20.64 -7.75 -4.51
C THR A 11 20.16 -8.43 -5.80
N THR A 12 21.04 -9.13 -6.52
CA THR A 12 20.72 -9.91 -7.71
C THR A 12 19.79 -11.11 -7.42
N GLU A 13 20.09 -11.96 -6.43
CA GLU A 13 19.19 -13.05 -6.01
C GLU A 13 17.81 -12.53 -5.61
N LEU A 14 17.77 -11.45 -4.82
CA LEU A 14 16.51 -10.86 -4.38
C LEU A 14 15.67 -10.38 -5.58
N LEU A 15 16.31 -9.77 -6.58
CA LEU A 15 15.65 -9.36 -7.82
C LEU A 15 15.12 -10.55 -8.60
N ILE A 16 15.86 -11.65 -8.68
CA ILE A 16 15.40 -12.87 -9.37
C ILE A 16 14.19 -13.46 -8.65
N ILE A 17 14.22 -13.58 -7.32
CA ILE A 17 13.10 -14.08 -6.52
C ILE A 17 11.88 -13.17 -6.69
N LEU A 18 12.07 -11.86 -6.63
CA LEU A 18 11.01 -10.87 -6.86
C LEU A 18 10.43 -11.00 -8.27
N ALA A 19 11.27 -11.19 -9.29
CA ALA A 19 10.82 -11.40 -10.67
C ALA A 19 9.95 -12.65 -10.81
N VAL A 20 10.33 -13.76 -10.14
CA VAL A 20 9.51 -14.98 -10.11
C VAL A 20 8.16 -14.72 -9.41
N LEU A 21 8.15 -14.04 -8.26
CA LEU A 21 6.89 -13.68 -7.58
C LEU A 21 5.99 -12.80 -8.44
N VAL A 22 6.57 -11.82 -9.16
CA VAL A 22 5.83 -10.96 -10.09
C VAL A 22 5.26 -11.78 -11.25
N LEU A 23 5.97 -12.80 -11.73
CA LEU A 23 5.48 -13.65 -12.82
C LEU A 23 4.32 -14.56 -12.36
N LEU A 24 4.37 -15.07 -11.13
CA LEU A 24 3.31 -15.92 -10.56
C LEU A 24 2.06 -15.13 -10.16
N PHE A 25 2.25 -14.03 -9.43
CA PHE A 25 1.15 -13.26 -8.84
C PHE A 25 0.73 -12.06 -9.70
N GLY A 26 1.59 -11.57 -10.58
CA GLY A 26 1.37 -10.36 -11.38
C GLY A 26 1.89 -9.09 -10.71
N ALA A 27 2.31 -8.12 -11.54
CA ALA A 27 2.90 -6.86 -11.09
C ALA A 27 1.93 -5.96 -10.29
N THR A 28 0.62 -6.16 -10.43
CA THR A 28 -0.42 -5.42 -9.71
C THR A 28 -0.79 -6.04 -8.36
N LYS A 29 -0.66 -7.36 -8.19
CA LYS A 29 -1.11 -8.05 -6.96
C LYS A 29 -0.14 -7.93 -5.80
N LEU A 30 1.17 -7.98 -6.06
CA LEU A 30 2.20 -7.71 -5.05
C LEU A 30 2.04 -6.34 -4.36
N PRO A 31 1.95 -5.20 -5.07
CA PRO A 31 1.78 -3.90 -4.43
C PRO A 31 0.40 -3.73 -3.78
N GLU A 32 -0.65 -4.35 -4.33
CA GLU A 32 -1.99 -4.34 -3.73
C GLU A 32 -1.99 -5.04 -2.36
N LEU A 33 -1.38 -6.23 -2.27
CA LEU A 33 -1.18 -6.96 -1.02
C LEU A 33 -0.30 -6.17 -0.03
N ALA A 34 0.82 -5.62 -0.51
CA ALA A 34 1.73 -4.83 0.33
C ALA A 34 1.06 -3.57 0.90
N ARG A 35 0.21 -2.88 0.12
CA ARG A 35 -0.54 -1.70 0.59
C ARG A 35 -1.53 -2.05 1.71
N GLY A 36 -2.26 -3.16 1.57
CA GLY A 36 -3.19 -3.64 2.59
C GLY A 36 -2.47 -4.09 3.87
N SER A 37 -1.48 -4.96 3.73
CA SER A 37 -0.69 -5.47 4.86
C SER A 37 0.12 -4.36 5.54
N GLY A 38 0.70 -3.42 4.80
CA GLY A 38 1.45 -2.30 5.34
C GLY A 38 0.60 -1.36 6.18
N ARG A 39 -0.67 -1.13 5.81
CA ARG A 39 -1.61 -0.35 6.62
C ARG A 39 -1.93 -1.06 7.94
N ALA A 40 -2.18 -2.36 7.91
CA ALA A 40 -2.44 -3.16 9.11
C ALA A 40 -1.23 -3.18 10.06
N LEU A 41 -0.03 -3.42 9.52
CA LEU A 41 1.22 -3.39 10.30
C LEU A 41 1.50 -2.01 10.91
N ARG A 42 1.17 -0.93 10.18
CA ARG A 42 1.35 0.45 10.67
C ARG A 42 0.43 0.76 11.84
N ILE A 43 -0.85 0.37 11.75
CA ILE A 43 -1.83 0.55 12.85
C ILE A 43 -1.38 -0.27 14.07
N PHE A 44 -1.06 -1.55 13.86
CA PHE A 44 -0.56 -2.42 14.92
C PHE A 44 0.70 -1.87 15.59
N LYS A 45 1.66 -1.34 14.81
CA LYS A 45 2.88 -0.70 15.31
C LYS A 45 2.55 0.54 16.15
N ALA A 46 1.61 1.37 15.72
CA ALA A 46 1.22 2.58 16.44
C ALA A 46 0.56 2.24 17.78
N GLU A 47 -0.40 1.33 17.79
CA GLU A 47 -1.08 0.88 19.02
C GLU A 47 -0.11 0.18 19.98
N THR A 48 0.77 -0.68 19.45
CA THR A 48 1.78 -1.36 20.27
C THR A 48 2.78 -0.37 20.86
N ARG A 49 3.14 0.69 20.11
CA ARG A 49 4.05 1.74 20.60
C ARG A 49 3.40 2.59 21.69
N GLU A 50 2.12 2.90 21.57
CA GLU A 50 1.34 3.60 22.60
C GLU A 50 1.29 2.80 23.92
N LEU A 51 1.12 1.47 23.82
CA LEU A 51 1.14 0.57 24.97
C LEU A 51 2.53 0.42 25.61
N MET A 52 3.61 0.55 24.83
CA MET A 52 4.98 0.34 25.29
C MET A 52 5.65 1.60 25.83
N ASP A 53 5.42 2.75 25.19
CA ASP A 53 6.18 3.98 25.49
C ASP A 53 5.40 5.01 26.33
N GLY A 54 4.08 4.87 26.55
CA GLY A 54 3.31 5.60 27.58
C GLY A 54 3.19 7.13 27.46
N ASP A 55 4.06 7.81 26.72
CA ASP A 55 4.02 9.23 26.38
C ASP A 55 5.01 9.44 25.23
N ASP A 56 4.52 9.70 24.02
CA ASP A 56 5.08 10.68 23.06
C ASP A 56 4.66 10.39 21.60
N ASP A 57 3.93 11.40 21.12
CA ASP A 57 3.70 11.87 19.76
C ASP A 57 2.69 11.17 18.82
N THR A 58 1.71 12.00 18.47
CA THR A 58 0.68 11.83 17.46
C THR A 58 1.27 11.45 16.09
N VAL A 59 1.16 10.19 15.72
CA VAL A 59 1.48 9.74 14.35
C VAL A 59 0.24 9.96 13.48
N ASP A 60 0.17 11.12 12.83
CA ASP A 60 -0.84 11.47 11.83
C ASP A 60 -0.99 10.33 10.79
N THR A 61 -2.05 9.55 10.97
CA THR A 61 -2.32 8.33 10.20
C THR A 61 -3.54 8.54 9.32
N GLY A 62 -3.33 9.28 8.22
CA GLY A 62 -4.43 9.50 7.29
C GLY A 62 -4.14 9.84 5.82
N ARG A 63 -2.92 10.20 5.37
CA ARG A 63 -2.81 10.87 4.05
C ARG A 63 -2.05 10.19 2.90
N ALA A 64 -1.33 9.09 3.10
CA ALA A 64 -0.55 8.48 2.01
C ALA A 64 -1.19 7.20 1.45
N ALA A 65 -2.39 7.30 0.86
CA ALA A 65 -2.90 6.41 -0.21
C ALA A 65 -4.36 6.73 -0.64
N ASP A 66 -4.81 7.99 -0.56
CA ASP A 66 -5.95 8.43 -1.37
C ASP A 66 -5.42 8.56 -2.80
N VAL A 67 -5.63 7.53 -3.60
CA VAL A 67 -5.68 7.69 -5.06
C VAL A 67 -6.68 8.82 -5.30
N PRO A 68 -6.33 9.87 -6.08
CA PRO A 68 -7.26 10.95 -6.35
C PRO A 68 -8.60 10.36 -6.75
N GLN A 69 -9.63 10.58 -5.92
CA GLN A 69 -11.01 10.27 -6.29
C GLN A 69 -11.21 10.79 -7.72
N PRO A 70 -11.45 9.91 -8.72
CA PRO A 70 -12.12 10.33 -9.92
C PRO A 70 -13.45 10.84 -9.39
N ARG A 71 -13.55 12.16 -9.25
CA ARG A 71 -14.71 12.84 -8.68
C ARG A 71 -15.94 12.16 -9.29
N PRO A 72 -16.91 11.71 -8.48
CA PRO A 72 -18.21 11.37 -9.01
C PRO A 72 -18.59 12.56 -9.88
N ARG A 73 -18.69 12.33 -11.19
CA ARG A 73 -19.39 13.28 -12.04
C ARG A 73 -20.77 13.31 -11.41
N VAL A 74 -21.02 14.34 -10.61
CA VAL A 74 -22.35 14.92 -10.45
C VAL A 74 -22.75 15.23 -11.88
N GLU A 75 -23.32 14.23 -12.53
CA GLU A 75 -24.24 14.44 -13.63
C GLU A 75 -25.25 15.40 -13.01
N PRO A 76 -25.33 16.65 -13.48
CA PRO A 76 -26.38 17.54 -13.05
C PRO A 76 -27.66 16.75 -13.31
N VAL A 77 -28.33 16.34 -12.24
CA VAL A 77 -29.70 15.87 -12.30
C VAL A 77 -30.42 16.97 -13.04
N ALA A 78 -30.65 16.75 -14.33
CA ALA A 78 -31.52 17.56 -15.14
C ALA A 78 -32.85 17.45 -14.42
N ALA A 79 -33.17 18.52 -13.69
CA ALA A 79 -34.39 18.64 -12.94
C ALA A 79 -35.55 18.23 -13.87
N PRO A 80 -36.50 17.40 -13.39
CA PRO A 80 -37.70 17.12 -14.16
C PRO A 80 -38.38 18.46 -14.40
N ASP A 81 -38.41 18.90 -15.67
CA ASP A 81 -39.03 20.14 -16.11
C ASP A 81 -40.51 20.12 -15.69
N PRO A 82 -40.91 20.93 -14.71
CA PRO A 82 -42.30 21.10 -14.39
C PRO A 82 -42.74 22.42 -15.03
N ARG A 83 -43.71 22.32 -15.95
CA ARG A 83 -44.93 23.16 -16.08
C ARG A 83 -45.27 23.50 -17.54
N PRO A 84 -46.49 24.01 -17.81
CA PRO A 84 -47.78 23.79 -17.14
C PRO A 84 -48.75 22.91 -17.96
#